data_AF-A0A2A4NRD9-F1
#
_entry.id   AF-A0A2A4NRD9-F1
#
_cell.length_a   1.000
_cell.length_b   1.000
_cell.length_c   1.000
_cell.angle_alpha   90.00
_cell.angle_beta   90.00
_cell.angle_gamma   90.00
#
_symmetry.space_group_name_H-M   'P 1'
#
loop_
_entity.id
_entity.type
_entity.pdbx_description
1 polymer ?
#
loop_
_entity_poly.entity_id
_entity_poly.type
_entity_poly.pdbx_seq_one_letter_code
_entity_poly.pdbx_strand_id
1 'polypeptide(L)'
;MTLAMTFPGQGSQSIGMGKALAESFPEAKAVFDEVNEALGQDLSAIMFEGDQDTLTLTANAQPALMAVSVAVVKVLESKGYSIAENVGFVAGHSLGEYSALCASGAISITDTA
;
A
#
# COMPACT_ATOMS: atom_id res chain seq x y z
N MET A 1 15.82 20.64 -4.74
CA MET A 1 15.94 19.89 -3.47
C MET A 1 15.53 18.47 -3.78
N THR A 2 16.32 17.46 -3.40
CA THR A 2 16.01 16.06 -3.72
C THR A 2 15.11 15.47 -2.64
N LEU A 3 14.00 14.85 -3.04
CA LEU A 3 13.07 14.15 -2.15
C LEU A 3 13.31 12.65 -2.19
N ALA A 4 13.20 11.99 -1.03
CA ALA A 4 13.14 10.54 -0.93
C ALA A 4 11.80 10.13 -0.30
N MET A 5 11.16 9.08 -0.83
CA MET A 5 9.99 8.46 -0.21
C MET A 5 10.39 7.20 0.55
N THR A 6 9.93 7.09 1.79
CA THR A 6 10.20 5.95 2.66
C THR A 6 8.91 5.20 2.95
N PHE A 7 8.96 3.88 2.82
CA PHE A 7 7.81 3.00 2.98
C PHE A 7 7.92 2.16 4.27
N PRO A 8 6.87 2.14 5.12
CA PRO A 8 6.93 1.47 6.41
C PRO A 8 6.94 -0.06 6.28
N GLY A 9 7.53 -0.72 7.27
CA GLY A 9 7.49 -2.17 7.43
C GLY A 9 6.48 -2.64 8.49
N GLN A 10 6.50 -3.94 8.75
CA GLN A 10 5.65 -4.60 9.74
C GLN A 10 5.85 -3.98 11.14
N GLY A 11 4.76 -3.87 11.88
CA GLY A 11 4.64 -3.08 13.11
C GLY A 11 3.90 -1.76 12.93
N SER A 12 3.69 -1.32 11.69
CA SER A 12 2.96 -0.08 11.38
C SER A 12 1.46 -0.29 11.09
N GLN A 13 1.01 -1.55 11.03
CA GLN A 13 -0.37 -1.90 10.70
C GLN A 13 -1.33 -1.60 11.87
N SER A 14 -2.51 -1.09 11.56
CA SER A 14 -3.57 -0.81 12.53
C SER A 14 -4.95 -1.01 11.91
N ILE A 15 -5.92 -1.44 12.71
CA ILE A 15 -7.30 -1.56 12.26
C ILE A 15 -7.84 -0.19 11.81
N GLY A 16 -8.54 -0.18 10.69
CA GLY A 16 -9.06 1.01 10.02
C GLY A 16 -8.07 1.66 9.04
N MET A 17 -6.83 1.16 8.92
CA MET A 17 -5.87 1.69 7.96
C MET A 17 -6.42 1.62 6.52
N GLY A 18 -6.26 2.70 5.76
CA GLY A 18 -6.73 2.76 4.36
C GLY A 18 -8.23 2.99 4.17
N LYS A 19 -9.10 2.73 5.16
CA LYS A 19 -10.57 2.82 5.02
C LYS A 19 -11.02 4.20 4.53
N ALA A 20 -10.65 5.26 5.25
CA ALA A 20 -10.99 6.63 4.89
C ALA A 20 -10.43 7.04 3.51
N LEU A 21 -9.28 6.48 3.13
CA LEU A 21 -8.66 6.74 1.83
C LEU A 21 -9.48 6.09 0.70
N ALA A 22 -9.89 4.83 0.88
CA ALA A 22 -10.74 4.10 -0.07
C ALA A 22 -12.13 4.74 -0.22
N GLU A 23 -12.71 5.25 0.87
CA GLU A 23 -14.00 5.94 0.87
C GLU A 23 -13.92 7.31 0.17
N SER A 24 -12.76 7.96 0.22
CA SER A 24 -12.58 9.32 -0.32
C SER A 24 -12.06 9.35 -1.76
N PHE A 25 -11.33 8.31 -2.20
CA PHE A 25 -10.64 8.29 -3.48
C PHE A 25 -10.86 6.96 -4.22
N PRO A 26 -11.45 6.99 -5.43
CA PRO A 26 -11.68 5.77 -6.22
C PRO A 26 -10.38 5.07 -6.61
N GLU A 27 -9.27 5.79 -6.76
CA GLU A 27 -7.95 5.22 -7.10
C GLU A 27 -7.38 4.41 -5.93
N ALA A 28 -7.60 4.85 -4.69
CA ALA A 28 -7.24 4.07 -3.51
C ALA A 28 -8.11 2.81 -3.42
N LYS A 29 -9.43 2.94 -3.66
CA LYS A 29 -10.34 1.79 -3.68
C LYS A 29 -9.88 0.74 -4.70
N ALA A 30 -9.51 1.16 -5.91
CA ALA A 30 -9.05 0.26 -6.97
C ALA A 30 -7.80 -0.54 -6.56
N VAL A 31 -6.86 0.05 -5.81
CA VAL A 31 -5.69 -0.67 -5.28
C VAL A 31 -6.11 -1.78 -4.32
N PHE A 32 -7.03 -1.50 -3.39
CA PHE A 32 -7.50 -2.53 -2.46
C PHE A 32 -8.27 -3.64 -3.18
N ASP A 33 -9.07 -3.30 -4.18
CA ASP A 33 -9.79 -4.28 -5.01
C ASP A 33 -8.81 -5.19 -5.77
N GLU A 34 -7.76 -4.62 -6.37
CA GLU A 34 -6.72 -5.36 -7.09
C GLU A 34 -5.92 -6.30 -6.17
N VAL A 35 -5.56 -5.84 -4.97
CA VAL A 35 -4.87 -6.68 -3.97
C VAL A 35 -5.77 -7.81 -3.49
N ASN A 36 -7.06 -7.54 -3.25
CA ASN A 36 -8.02 -8.58 -2.86
C ASN A 36 -8.16 -9.65 -3.96
N GLU A 37 -8.22 -9.24 -5.22
CA GLU A 37 -8.28 -10.15 -6.37
C GLU A 37 -7.01 -10.99 -6.49
N ALA A 38 -5.83 -10.37 -6.39
CA ALA A 38 -4.53 -11.05 -6.46
C ALA A 38 -4.38 -12.14 -5.39
N LEU A 39 -4.86 -11.87 -4.17
CA LEU A 39 -4.79 -12.80 -3.04
C LEU A 39 -5.92 -13.84 -3.01
N GLY A 40 -7.00 -13.62 -3.78
CA GLY A 40 -8.23 -14.41 -3.65
C GLY A 40 -8.87 -14.31 -2.25
N GLN A 41 -8.63 -13.19 -1.56
CA GLN A 41 -9.02 -12.95 -0.17
C GLN A 41 -9.47 -11.50 -0.01
N ASP A 42 -10.54 -11.26 0.76
CA ASP A 42 -10.92 -9.90 1.15
C ASP A 42 -10.02 -9.40 2.29
N LEU A 43 -8.79 -9.04 1.94
CA LEU A 43 -7.82 -8.47 2.88
C LEU A 43 -8.30 -7.11 3.38
N SER A 44 -9.00 -6.34 2.53
CA SER A 44 -9.54 -5.03 2.90
C SER A 44 -10.53 -5.11 4.07
N ALA A 45 -11.38 -6.13 4.14
CA ALA A 45 -12.27 -6.35 5.29
C ALA A 45 -11.48 -6.58 6.59
N ILE A 46 -10.38 -7.34 6.54
CA ILE A 46 -9.49 -7.56 7.70
C ILE A 46 -8.85 -6.25 8.14
N MET A 47 -8.36 -5.45 7.18
CA MET A 47 -7.72 -4.16 7.45
C MET A 47 -8.68 -3.14 8.06
N PHE A 48 -9.91 -3.07 7.55
CA PHE A 48 -10.86 -2.02 7.89
C PHE A 48 -11.65 -2.30 9.16
N GLU A 49 -12.03 -3.57 9.38
CA GLU A 49 -13.03 -3.95 10.39
C GLU A 49 -12.65 -5.22 11.18
N GLY A 50 -11.53 -5.86 10.84
CA GLY A 50 -11.05 -7.05 11.53
C GLY A 50 -10.49 -6.79 12.92
N ASP A 51 -9.77 -7.77 13.46
CA ASP A 51 -9.07 -7.68 14.73
C ASP A 51 -7.54 -7.57 14.55
N GLN A 52 -6.89 -6.96 15.54
CA GLN A 52 -5.46 -6.65 15.47
C GLN A 52 -4.58 -7.90 15.42
N ASP A 53 -5.00 -9.01 16.03
CA ASP A 53 -4.20 -10.24 16.06
C ASP A 53 -4.18 -10.89 14.68
N THR A 54 -5.34 -10.98 14.03
CA THR A 54 -5.48 -11.45 12.64
C THR A 54 -4.71 -10.55 11.67
N LEU A 55 -4.84 -9.22 11.79
CA LEU A 55 -4.10 -8.29 10.92
C LEU A 55 -2.58 -8.38 11.13
N THR A 56 -2.12 -8.70 12.35
CA THR A 56 -0.69 -8.77 12.69
C THR A 56 -0.03 -10.07 12.23
N LEU A 57 -0.80 -11.09 11.83
CA LEU A 57 -0.24 -12.24 11.13
C LEU A 57 0.53 -11.76 9.90
N THR A 58 1.79 -12.18 9.76
CA THR A 58 2.70 -11.72 8.70
C THR A 58 2.07 -11.83 7.30
N ALA A 59 1.30 -12.90 7.05
CA ALA A 59 0.60 -13.12 5.78
C ALA A 59 -0.45 -12.04 5.45
N ASN A 60 -1.02 -11.36 6.45
CA ASN A 60 -1.95 -10.25 6.26
C ASN A 60 -1.21 -8.90 6.37
N ALA A 61 -0.34 -8.74 7.37
CA ALA A 61 0.33 -7.48 7.66
C ALA A 61 1.17 -6.97 6.48
N GLN A 62 1.88 -7.87 5.79
CA GLN A 62 2.73 -7.50 4.68
C GLN A 62 1.96 -6.95 3.48
N PRO A 63 1.01 -7.69 2.88
CA PRO A 63 0.22 -7.15 1.78
C PRO A 63 -0.65 -5.96 2.21
N ALA A 64 -1.13 -5.90 3.46
CA ALA A 64 -1.92 -4.77 3.95
C ALA A 64 -1.13 -3.44 3.97
N LEU A 65 0.11 -3.49 4.47
CA LEU A 65 0.99 -2.32 4.52
C LEU A 65 1.42 -1.86 3.11
N MET A 66 1.65 -2.82 2.22
CA MET A 66 1.90 -2.54 0.81
C MET A 66 0.70 -1.88 0.15
N ALA A 67 -0.51 -2.44 0.33
CA ALA A 67 -1.74 -1.92 -0.27
C ALA A 67 -2.00 -0.46 0.14
N VAL A 68 -1.89 -0.13 1.43
CA VAL A 68 -2.06 1.27 1.90
C VAL A 68 -1.00 2.19 1.32
N SER A 69 0.25 1.75 1.28
CA SER A 69 1.36 2.53 0.73
C SER A 69 1.13 2.87 -0.74
N VAL A 70 0.76 1.88 -1.55
CA VAL A 70 0.51 2.06 -2.98
C VAL A 70 -0.78 2.84 -3.23
N ALA A 71 -1.82 2.65 -2.41
CA ALA A 71 -3.04 3.44 -2.50
C ALA A 71 -2.77 4.94 -2.30
N VAL A 72 -1.92 5.32 -1.36
CA VAL A 72 -1.49 6.72 -1.19
C VAL A 72 -0.76 7.22 -2.44
N VAL A 73 0.14 6.42 -3.01
CA VAL A 73 0.85 6.76 -4.25
C VAL A 73 -0.12 6.97 -5.41
N LYS A 74 -1.12 6.09 -5.60
CA LYS A 74 -2.12 6.23 -6.67
C LYS A 74 -2.98 7.49 -6.53
N VAL A 75 -3.31 7.89 -5.30
CA VAL A 75 -4.02 9.15 -5.04
C VAL A 75 -3.13 10.38 -5.34
N LEU A 76 -1.83 10.30 -5.05
CA LEU A 76 -0.89 11.38 -5.41
C LEU A 76 -0.74 11.49 -6.93
N GLU A 77 -0.56 10.37 -7.63
CA GLU A 77 -0.47 10.29 -9.08
C GLU A 77 -1.74 10.85 -9.76
N SER A 78 -2.93 10.53 -9.25
CA SER A 78 -4.19 11.07 -9.80
C SER A 78 -4.35 12.59 -9.63
N LYS A 79 -3.58 13.18 -8.70
CA LYS A 79 -3.49 14.63 -8.49
C LYS A 79 -2.34 15.29 -9.26
N GLY A 80 -1.68 14.55 -10.15
CA GLY A 80 -0.59 15.04 -10.99
C GLY A 80 0.79 15.03 -10.33
N TYR A 81 0.95 14.31 -9.20
CA TYR A 81 2.25 14.12 -8.56
C TYR A 81 2.88 12.82 -9.04
N SER A 82 3.90 12.91 -9.91
CA SER A 82 4.56 11.75 -10.50
C SER A 82 5.75 11.31 -9.64
N ILE A 83 5.74 10.05 -9.18
CA ILE A 83 6.88 9.50 -8.43
C ILE A 83 8.16 9.55 -9.26
N ALA A 84 8.08 9.17 -10.55
CA ALA A 84 9.23 9.13 -11.45
C ALA A 84 9.86 10.51 -11.71
N GLU A 85 9.07 11.58 -11.67
CA GLU A 85 9.56 12.94 -11.94
C GLU A 85 9.91 13.72 -10.67
N ASN A 86 9.23 13.44 -9.55
CA ASN A 86 9.31 14.25 -8.35
C ASN A 86 10.11 13.60 -7.20
N VAL A 87 10.39 12.30 -7.26
CA VAL A 87 11.08 11.56 -6.21
C VAL A 87 12.42 11.03 -6.73
N GLY A 88 13.52 11.41 -6.07
CA GLY A 88 14.86 10.99 -6.48
C GLY A 88 15.24 9.60 -5.99
N PHE A 89 14.67 9.16 -4.86
CA PHE A 89 14.95 7.86 -4.25
C PHE A 89 13.71 7.30 -3.57
N VAL A 90 13.55 5.98 -3.65
CA VAL A 90 12.60 5.22 -2.83
C VAL A 90 13.36 4.24 -1.95
N ALA A 91 12.89 4.04 -0.72
CA ALA A 91 13.43 3.05 0.19
C ALA A 91 12.31 2.52 1.07
N GLY A 92 12.44 1.31 1.58
CA GLY A 92 11.47 0.81 2.53
C GLY A 92 12.09 -0.09 3.57
N HIS A 93 11.43 -0.18 4.73
CA HIS A 93 11.93 -0.96 5.84
C HIS A 93 11.45 -2.42 5.72
N SER A 94 12.35 -3.35 5.40
CA SER A 94 12.04 -4.77 5.22
C SER A 94 10.95 -4.96 4.15
N LEU A 95 9.73 -5.42 4.48
CA LEU A 95 8.63 -5.54 3.51
C LEU A 95 8.37 -4.23 2.74
N GLY A 96 8.63 -3.07 3.37
CA GLY A 96 8.40 -1.77 2.75
C GLY A 96 9.25 -1.58 1.49
N GLU A 97 10.35 -2.33 1.33
CA GLU A 97 11.14 -2.35 0.10
C GLU A 97 10.31 -2.81 -1.10
N TYR A 98 9.42 -3.80 -0.92
CA TYR A 98 8.50 -4.23 -1.97
C TYR A 98 7.46 -3.14 -2.27
N SER A 99 6.97 -2.43 -1.26
CA SER A 99 6.10 -1.26 -1.47
C SER A 99 6.81 -0.15 -2.24
N ALA A 100 8.09 0.08 -1.96
CA ALA A 100 8.93 1.07 -2.67
C ALA A 100 9.16 0.68 -4.14
N LEU A 101 9.46 -0.60 -4.39
CA LEU A 101 9.63 -1.14 -5.74
C LEU A 101 8.31 -1.08 -6.53
N CYS A 102 7.19 -1.43 -5.91
CA CYS A 102 5.86 -1.31 -6.53
C CYS A 102 5.50 0.15 -6.83
N ALA A 103 5.71 1.06 -5.87
CA ALA A 103 5.47 2.50 -6.05
C ALA A 103 6.34 3.15 -7.14
N SER A 104 7.52 2.60 -7.41
CA SER A 104 8.37 3.05 -8.53
C SER A 104 8.02 2.42 -9.88
N GLY A 105 7.06 1.49 -9.91
CA GLY A 105 6.65 0.76 -11.11
C GLY A 105 7.60 -0.37 -11.52
N ALA A 106 8.55 -0.76 -10.66
CA ALA A 106 9.48 -1.85 -10.93
C ALA A 106 8.81 -3.23 -10.84
N ILE A 107 7.77 -3.36 -10.01
CA ILE A 107 6.97 -4.57 -9.82
C ILE A 107 5.48 -4.17 -9.83
N SER A 108 4.62 -4.99 -10.43
CA SER A 108 3.17 -4.71 -10.48
C SER A 108 2.51 -4.86 -9.10
N ILE A 109 1.32 -4.31 -8.90
CA ILE A 109 0.58 -4.48 -7.63
C ILE A 109 0.25 -5.97 -7.43
N THR A 110 -0.27 -6.63 -8.47
CA THR A 110 -0.59 -8.07 -8.44
C THR A 110 0.62 -8.95 -8.07
N ASP A 111 1.80 -8.69 -8.64
CA ASP A 111 3.00 -9.48 -8.33
C ASP A 111 3.60 -9.16 -6.96
N THR A 112 3.25 -8.00 -6.39
CA THR A 112 3.73 -7.57 -5.07
C THR A 112 2.82 -8.08 -3.95
N ALA A 113 1.53 -8.26 -4.23
CA ALA A 113 0.51 -8.74 -3.28
C ALA A 113 0.78 -10.19 -2.85
#